data_AF-A0A352SYJ7-F1
#
_entry.id   AF-A0A352SYJ7-F1
#
_cell.length_a   1.000
_cell.length_b   1.000
_cell.length_c   1.000
_cell.angle_alpha   90.00
_cell.angle_beta   90.00
_cell.angle_gamma   90.00
#
_symmetry.space_group_name_H-M   'P 1'
#
loop_
_entity.id
_entity.type
_entity.pdbx_description
1 polymer ?
#
loop_
_entity_poly.entity_id
_entity_poly.type
_entity_poly.pdbx_seq_one_letter_code
_entity_poly.pdbx_strand_id
1 'polypeptide(L)'
;MKKSILVLTLSSAIIMSAATINAFGADLSAGNFHELENVLLEQMARYNRDFKIKYTGSLDNIENVLKGSVSKDPYINSNVKSMSWGITGTTKVSNIDIDVDYIITESKRAEADKQIEKVLSEIIKPQMNDHEKVKAVHDFIVLHGKYDTSMQLYSDYDLLIQRSSVCNGYALLTYNMLNRLNIPVKLVTGTGNGELHIWNMVKLGDHWFHLDVTWNDPVPDSNTVSYAYYMLTDKEILKDHTIDESLELPKASKRYYDYLKELSYDNILMETGLDIYDDVNTAGTESELIKLLEYRIKHHQLKISVRINKKLTQEIINSAMSNLFKYDYISEISYGQLNTDSTGEYNILNLFVKYKETPDRIAVELADKVYNTATKVNFSVYAFYGNKKVNITDNVLMYPNNRKGIDISSGSLVFKKSGIYNLKFEYQGMQTSTSVIAFDSEAFKYITDKKPNKPVNVMVYNQYIDFSATEQWPFIENGRTMVPLRAVFEAMGCSVSWDNVKSSAIVEYDGTKIVIPASSSTAYINGTASTLDVPAMLVNNRIMVPLRFVSEALNKTVTWDDTNKTVLIY
;
A
#
# COMPACT_ATOMS: atom_id res chain seq x y z
N MET A 1 1.90 33.32 -39.63
CA MET A 1 1.69 32.15 -38.76
C MET A 1 3.06 31.67 -38.31
N LYS A 2 3.35 31.74 -37.01
CA LYS A 2 4.56 31.17 -36.44
C LYS A 2 4.15 29.84 -35.81
N LYS A 3 4.76 28.74 -36.27
CA LYS A 3 4.53 27.39 -35.73
C LYS A 3 5.78 27.00 -34.97
N SER A 4 5.64 26.71 -33.68
CA SER A 4 6.72 26.30 -32.78
C SER A 4 6.53 24.83 -32.40
N ILE A 5 7.63 24.12 -32.14
CA ILE A 5 7.62 22.71 -31.74
C ILE A 5 8.58 22.54 -30.55
N LEU A 6 8.12 21.83 -29.52
CA LEU A 6 8.92 21.31 -28.41
C LEU A 6 9.01 19.79 -28.58
N VAL A 7 10.24 19.26 -28.69
CA VAL A 7 10.50 17.82 -28.67
C VAL A 7 11.09 17.47 -27.31
N LEU A 8 10.52 16.50 -26.63
CA LEU A 8 11.05 15.99 -25.36
C LEU A 8 11.94 14.79 -25.67
N THR A 9 13.19 14.83 -25.18
CA THR A 9 14.14 13.74 -25.41
C THR A 9 13.79 12.55 -24.51
N LEU A 10 13.03 11.60 -25.06
CA LEU A 10 13.14 10.19 -24.73
C LEU A 10 14.00 9.56 -25.84
N SER A 11 14.96 8.71 -25.49
CA SER A 11 15.95 8.15 -26.42
C SER A 11 15.30 7.63 -27.71
N SER A 12 15.43 8.45 -28.77
CA SER A 12 15.10 8.19 -30.17
C SER A 12 13.67 7.71 -30.47
N ALA A 13 12.76 8.64 -30.81
CA ALA A 13 11.47 8.30 -31.42
C ALA A 13 11.24 9.01 -32.77
N ILE A 14 10.72 8.22 -33.71
CA ILE A 14 10.36 8.55 -35.09
C ILE A 14 9.07 9.37 -35.13
N ILE A 15 9.08 10.44 -35.92
CA ILE A 15 7.93 11.32 -36.18
C ILE A 15 6.98 10.63 -37.17
N MET A 16 5.75 10.35 -36.76
CA MET A 16 4.65 10.07 -37.70
C MET A 16 3.38 10.76 -37.23
N SER A 17 3.00 11.83 -37.93
CA SER A 17 1.76 12.56 -37.71
C SER A 17 0.60 11.83 -38.39
N ALA A 18 -0.43 11.51 -37.63
CA ALA A 18 -1.75 11.16 -38.16
C ALA A 18 -2.76 12.06 -37.45
N ALA A 19 -3.37 12.98 -38.21
CA ALA A 19 -4.40 13.87 -37.71
C ALA A 19 -5.69 13.06 -37.49
N THR A 20 -6.24 13.09 -36.28
CA THR A 20 -7.58 12.60 -35.98
C THR A 20 -8.39 13.74 -35.39
N ILE A 21 -9.43 14.15 -36.13
CA ILE A 21 -10.37 15.17 -35.68
C ILE A 21 -11.35 14.51 -34.71
N ASN A 22 -11.23 14.79 -33.42
CA ASN A 22 -12.32 14.61 -32.47
C ASN A 22 -12.80 15.99 -32.01
N ALA A 23 -14.02 16.32 -32.43
CA ALA A 23 -14.76 17.47 -31.92
C ALA A 23 -15.65 16.99 -30.76
N PHE A 24 -15.52 17.58 -29.57
CA PHE A 24 -16.60 17.91 -28.63
C PHE A 24 -16.06 18.60 -27.34
N GLY A 25 -16.66 19.74 -26.95
CA GLY A 25 -16.78 20.15 -25.53
C GLY A 25 -16.03 21.42 -25.07
N ALA A 26 -16.79 22.49 -24.80
CA ALA A 26 -16.43 23.78 -24.17
C ALA A 26 -15.45 24.70 -24.93
N ASP A 27 -15.80 26.00 -25.02
CA ASP A 27 -14.85 27.04 -25.45
C ASP A 27 -13.76 27.16 -24.38
N LEU A 28 -12.59 26.55 -24.62
CA LEU A 28 -11.43 26.72 -23.75
C LEU A 28 -10.96 28.16 -23.82
N SER A 29 -10.87 28.84 -22.68
CA SER A 29 -10.42 30.22 -22.61
C SER A 29 -9.52 30.49 -21.43
N ALA A 30 -8.56 31.38 -21.61
CA ALA A 30 -7.67 31.84 -20.55
C ALA A 30 -7.38 33.34 -20.68
N GLY A 31 -7.40 34.06 -19.56
CA GLY A 31 -7.13 35.49 -19.48
C GLY A 31 -5.72 35.85 -19.03
N ASN A 32 -4.98 34.88 -18.50
CA ASN A 32 -3.61 35.06 -17.99
C ASN A 32 -2.81 33.74 -18.06
N PHE A 33 -1.51 33.78 -17.73
CA PHE A 33 -0.64 32.60 -17.83
C PHE A 33 -1.02 31.46 -16.88
N HIS A 34 -1.55 31.77 -15.70
CA HIS A 34 -1.94 30.75 -14.74
C HIS A 34 -3.17 29.96 -15.26
N GLU A 35 -4.17 30.67 -15.77
CA GLU A 35 -5.33 30.04 -16.42
C GLU A 35 -4.94 29.26 -17.67
N LEU A 36 -4.02 29.80 -18.49
CA LEU A 36 -3.53 29.13 -19.69
C LEU A 36 -2.84 27.80 -19.33
N GLU A 37 -1.98 27.84 -18.30
CA GLU A 37 -1.29 26.66 -17.79
C GLU A 37 -2.26 25.62 -17.24
N ASN A 38 -3.25 26.02 -16.43
CA ASN A 38 -4.26 25.10 -15.93
C ASN A 38 -5.05 24.43 -17.07
N VAL A 39 -5.45 25.19 -18.09
CA VAL A 39 -6.13 24.62 -19.26
C VAL A 39 -5.22 23.61 -19.97
N LEU A 40 -3.94 23.92 -20.21
CA LEU A 40 -2.99 23.00 -20.84
C LEU A 40 -2.84 21.70 -20.04
N LEU A 41 -2.65 21.81 -18.73
CA LEU A 41 -2.50 20.67 -17.82
C LEU A 41 -3.78 19.80 -17.82
N GLU A 42 -4.97 20.41 -17.75
CA GLU A 42 -6.24 19.69 -17.81
C GLU A 42 -6.46 18.94 -19.12
N GLN A 43 -6.11 19.56 -20.26
CA GLN A 43 -6.24 18.91 -21.57
C GLN A 43 -5.23 17.76 -21.72
N MET A 44 -3.99 17.95 -21.28
CA MET A 44 -2.95 16.92 -21.34
C MET A 44 -3.25 15.75 -20.39
N ALA A 45 -3.80 16.01 -19.20
CA ALA A 45 -4.25 14.97 -18.27
C ALA A 45 -5.35 14.09 -18.87
N ARG A 46 -6.12 14.60 -19.84
CA ARG A 46 -7.15 13.86 -20.59
C ARG A 46 -6.65 13.24 -21.88
N TYR A 47 -5.35 13.32 -22.17
CA TYR A 47 -4.75 12.86 -23.44
C TYR A 47 -5.38 13.52 -24.69
N ASN A 48 -5.92 14.74 -24.55
CA ASN A 48 -6.45 15.48 -25.69
C ASN A 48 -5.29 15.89 -26.61
N ARG A 49 -5.36 15.47 -27.86
CA ARG A 49 -4.31 15.72 -28.86
C ARG A 49 -4.38 17.14 -29.41
N ASP A 50 -5.55 17.50 -29.95
CA ASP A 50 -5.75 18.72 -30.72
C ASP A 50 -6.79 19.58 -30.02
N PHE A 51 -6.40 20.77 -29.54
CA PHE A 51 -7.32 21.70 -28.88
C PHE A 51 -6.94 23.16 -29.11
N LYS A 52 -7.94 24.04 -29.01
CA LYS A 52 -7.80 25.47 -29.25
C LYS A 52 -8.20 26.26 -28.02
N ILE A 53 -7.32 27.16 -27.59
CA ILE A 53 -7.56 28.04 -26.43
C ILE A 53 -7.74 29.48 -26.91
N LYS A 54 -8.86 30.09 -26.56
CA LYS A 54 -9.08 31.53 -26.72
C LYS A 54 -8.37 32.28 -25.60
N TYR A 55 -7.32 33.02 -25.95
CA TYR A 55 -6.46 33.70 -25.00
C TYR A 55 -6.59 35.23 -25.09
N THR A 56 -6.84 35.89 -23.96
CA THR A 56 -6.98 37.36 -23.88
C THR A 56 -5.89 38.04 -23.05
N GLY A 57 -4.93 37.28 -22.53
CA GLY A 57 -3.80 37.80 -21.76
C GLY A 57 -2.65 38.31 -22.64
N SER A 58 -1.55 38.74 -22.00
CA SER A 58 -0.35 39.18 -22.72
C SER A 58 0.32 38.00 -23.43
N LEU A 59 0.79 38.24 -24.66
CA LEU A 59 1.61 37.29 -25.44
C LEU A 59 3.10 37.37 -25.09
N ASP A 60 3.51 38.35 -24.29
CA ASP A 60 4.90 38.48 -23.86
C ASP A 60 5.30 37.24 -23.05
N ASN A 61 6.41 36.59 -23.40
CA ASN A 61 6.88 35.36 -22.72
C ASN A 61 5.98 34.10 -22.91
N ILE A 62 4.96 34.15 -23.77
CA ILE A 62 4.03 33.02 -23.93
C ILE A 62 4.71 31.72 -24.40
N GLU A 63 5.75 31.83 -25.24
CA GLU A 63 6.52 30.67 -25.71
C GLU A 63 7.19 29.92 -24.54
N ASN A 64 7.66 30.64 -23.52
CA ASN A 64 8.29 30.01 -22.35
C ASN A 64 7.24 29.39 -21.43
N VAL A 65 6.06 30.00 -21.32
CA VAL A 65 4.92 29.42 -20.58
C VAL A 65 4.47 28.13 -21.24
N LEU A 66 4.27 28.13 -22.56
CA LEU A 66 3.90 26.94 -23.33
C LEU A 66 4.96 25.84 -23.20
N LYS A 67 6.24 26.17 -23.38
CA LYS A 67 7.33 25.20 -23.20
C LYS A 67 7.41 24.64 -21.78
N GLY A 68 7.30 25.50 -20.78
CA GLY A 68 7.43 25.13 -19.38
C GLY A 68 6.24 24.36 -18.82
N SER A 69 5.07 24.45 -19.46
CA SER A 69 3.84 23.77 -18.99
C SER A 69 3.99 22.25 -18.92
N VAL A 70 4.73 21.63 -19.85
CA VAL A 70 4.96 20.19 -19.84
C VAL A 70 5.98 19.78 -18.78
N SER A 71 7.09 20.52 -18.66
CA SER A 71 8.19 20.15 -17.76
C SER A 71 7.87 20.32 -16.26
N LYS A 72 6.83 21.09 -15.92
CA LYS A 72 6.46 21.35 -14.51
C LYS A 72 5.72 20.21 -13.85
N ASP A 73 5.05 19.37 -14.62
CA ASP A 73 4.31 18.22 -14.10
C ASP A 73 5.02 16.94 -14.54
N PRO A 74 5.68 16.21 -13.61
CA PRO A 74 6.40 14.99 -13.96
C PRO A 74 5.53 13.93 -14.63
N TYR A 75 4.24 13.83 -14.29
CA TYR A 75 3.35 12.84 -14.89
C TYR A 75 3.08 13.17 -16.36
N ILE A 76 2.79 14.43 -16.67
CA ILE A 76 2.57 14.88 -18.04
C ILE A 76 3.89 14.79 -18.84
N ASN A 77 4.99 15.26 -18.27
CA ASN A 77 6.31 15.16 -18.89
C ASN A 77 6.69 13.71 -19.25
N SER A 78 6.33 12.76 -18.39
CA SER A 78 6.52 11.32 -18.60
C SER A 78 5.60 10.68 -19.64
N ASN A 79 4.57 11.39 -20.13
CA ASN A 79 3.59 10.86 -21.09
C ASN A 79 3.59 11.59 -22.44
N VAL A 80 4.20 12.78 -22.53
CA VAL A 80 4.25 13.59 -23.76
C VAL A 80 5.56 13.33 -24.50
N LYS A 81 5.47 12.99 -25.79
CA LYS A 81 6.63 12.90 -26.71
C LYS A 81 7.02 14.26 -27.26
N SER A 82 6.03 15.03 -27.71
CA SER A 82 6.24 16.37 -28.26
C SER A 82 4.97 17.21 -28.16
N MET A 83 5.13 18.52 -28.18
CA MET A 83 4.02 19.46 -28.26
C MET A 83 4.35 20.54 -29.28
N SER A 84 3.38 20.88 -30.13
CA SER A 84 3.48 21.98 -31.06
C SER A 84 2.33 22.96 -30.90
N TRP A 85 2.58 24.23 -31.25
CA TRP A 85 1.54 25.24 -31.20
C TRP A 85 1.61 26.26 -32.33
N GLY A 86 0.44 26.79 -32.65
CA GLY A 86 0.24 27.94 -33.52
C GLY A 86 -0.53 29.03 -32.80
N ILE A 87 -0.09 30.28 -32.92
CA ILE A 87 -0.82 31.43 -32.39
C ILE A 87 -1.37 32.25 -33.55
N THR A 88 -2.68 32.49 -33.54
CA THR A 88 -3.39 33.32 -34.53
C THR A 88 -4.24 34.38 -33.82
N GLY A 89 -4.56 35.48 -34.49
CA GLY A 89 -5.43 36.53 -33.94
C GLY A 89 -4.72 37.87 -33.72
N THR A 90 -5.18 38.63 -32.72
CA THR A 90 -4.74 40.00 -32.41
C THR A 90 -4.12 40.08 -31.02
N THR A 91 -3.50 41.22 -30.69
CA THR A 91 -2.95 41.48 -29.34
C THR A 91 -4.00 41.55 -28.24
N LYS A 92 -5.29 41.69 -28.57
CA LYS A 92 -6.40 41.71 -27.59
C LYS A 92 -7.04 40.34 -27.39
N VAL A 93 -7.10 39.54 -28.45
CA VAL A 93 -7.67 38.20 -28.45
C VAL A 93 -6.89 37.36 -29.45
N SER A 94 -6.27 36.29 -28.97
CA SER A 94 -5.53 35.30 -29.75
C SER A 94 -6.17 33.92 -29.60
N ASN A 95 -6.01 33.07 -30.61
CA ASN A 95 -6.26 31.64 -30.53
C ASN A 95 -4.91 30.92 -30.49
N ILE A 96 -4.76 30.03 -29.51
CA ILE A 96 -3.61 29.16 -29.38
C ILE A 96 -4.07 27.77 -29.78
N ASP A 97 -3.62 27.32 -30.94
CA ASP A 97 -3.84 25.98 -31.46
C ASP A 97 -2.72 25.06 -30.95
N ILE A 98 -3.06 24.01 -30.19
CA ILE A 98 -2.12 23.06 -29.59
C ILE A 98 -2.31 21.68 -30.22
N ASP A 99 -1.19 21.01 -30.55
CA ASP A 99 -1.13 19.60 -30.98
C ASP A 99 -0.08 18.88 -30.12
N VAL A 100 -0.52 17.89 -29.35
CA VAL A 100 0.29 17.10 -28.41
C VAL A 100 0.43 15.67 -28.90
N ASP A 101 1.66 15.20 -29.07
CA ASP A 101 1.96 13.80 -29.35
C ASP A 101 2.32 13.06 -28.05
N TYR A 102 1.62 11.98 -27.75
CA TYR A 102 1.77 11.21 -26.51
C TYR A 102 2.51 9.89 -26.74
N ILE A 103 3.07 9.31 -25.67
CA ILE A 103 3.71 7.99 -25.71
C ILE A 103 2.71 6.91 -26.11
N ILE A 104 1.50 7.00 -25.57
CA ILE A 104 0.36 6.12 -25.85
C ILE A 104 -0.86 6.93 -26.31
N THR A 105 -1.79 6.27 -27.00
CA THR A 105 -3.06 6.88 -27.40
C THR A 105 -4.07 6.90 -26.24
N GLU A 106 -5.09 7.76 -26.32
CA GLU A 106 -6.22 7.80 -25.38
C GLU A 106 -6.89 6.43 -25.21
N SER A 107 -7.09 5.69 -26.32
CA SER A 107 -7.67 4.34 -26.29
C SER A 107 -6.81 3.36 -25.48
N LYS A 108 -5.48 3.41 -25.64
CA LYS A 108 -4.55 2.59 -24.84
C LYS A 108 -4.55 2.99 -23.37
N ARG A 109 -4.64 4.30 -23.06
CA ARG A 109 -4.78 4.78 -21.67
C ARG A 109 -6.05 4.20 -21.01
N ALA A 110 -7.18 4.27 -21.69
CA ALA A 110 -8.45 3.72 -21.19
C ALA A 110 -8.38 2.18 -21.00
N GLU A 111 -7.70 1.47 -21.89
CA GLU A 111 -7.44 0.03 -21.75
C GLU A 111 -6.55 -0.29 -20.54
N ALA A 112 -5.44 0.43 -20.38
CA ALA A 112 -4.56 0.28 -19.22
C ALA A 112 -5.32 0.56 -17.91
N ASP A 113 -6.14 1.61 -17.87
CA ASP A 113 -6.94 1.96 -16.70
C ASP A 113 -7.91 0.84 -16.31
N LYS A 114 -8.65 0.29 -17.29
CA LYS A 114 -9.52 -0.87 -17.05
C LYS A 114 -8.74 -2.07 -16.51
N GLN A 115 -7.54 -2.28 -17.01
CA GLN A 115 -6.74 -3.42 -16.58
C GLN A 115 -6.10 -3.21 -15.21
N ILE A 116 -5.76 -1.96 -14.85
CA ILE A 116 -5.37 -1.59 -13.48
C ILE A 116 -6.52 -1.90 -12.52
N GLU A 117 -7.76 -1.49 -12.81
CA GLU A 117 -8.91 -1.78 -11.95
C GLU A 117 -9.08 -3.30 -11.73
N LYS A 118 -8.93 -4.08 -12.81
CA LYS A 118 -9.00 -5.54 -12.74
C LYS A 118 -7.91 -6.09 -11.81
N VAL A 119 -6.65 -5.72 -12.02
CA VAL A 119 -5.52 -6.18 -11.21
C VAL A 119 -5.72 -5.78 -9.75
N LEU A 120 -6.09 -4.53 -9.47
CA LEU A 120 -6.33 -4.06 -8.10
C LEU A 120 -7.43 -4.86 -7.42
N SER A 121 -8.49 -5.24 -8.13
CA SER A 121 -9.56 -6.09 -7.58
C SER A 121 -9.10 -7.51 -7.23
N GLU A 122 -8.02 -8.00 -7.86
CA GLU A 122 -7.45 -9.32 -7.62
C GLU A 122 -6.44 -9.30 -6.45
N ILE A 123 -5.60 -8.27 -6.38
CA ILE A 123 -4.49 -8.20 -5.42
C ILE A 123 -4.84 -7.48 -4.11
N ILE A 124 -5.82 -6.55 -4.14
CA ILE A 124 -6.21 -5.76 -2.97
C ILE A 124 -7.43 -6.36 -2.29
N LYS A 125 -7.29 -6.63 -0.98
CA LYS A 125 -8.39 -7.11 -0.15
C LYS A 125 -8.88 -5.98 0.75
N PRO A 126 -10.20 -5.88 1.04
CA PRO A 126 -10.75 -4.78 1.82
C PRO A 126 -10.10 -4.58 3.20
N GLN A 127 -9.61 -5.66 3.82
CA GLN A 127 -8.94 -5.62 5.12
C GLN A 127 -7.46 -5.22 5.09
N MET A 128 -6.88 -4.99 3.90
CA MET A 128 -5.47 -4.59 3.81
C MET A 128 -5.29 -3.16 4.29
N ASN A 129 -4.28 -2.95 5.12
CA ASN A 129 -3.81 -1.59 5.43
C ASN A 129 -2.96 -1.04 4.26
N ASP A 130 -2.67 0.26 4.28
CA ASP A 130 -1.98 0.91 3.15
C ASP A 130 -0.56 0.36 2.91
N HIS A 131 0.13 -0.13 3.95
CA HIS A 131 1.44 -0.79 3.77
C HIS A 131 1.31 -2.11 3.02
N GLU A 132 0.30 -2.92 3.35
CA GLU A 132 0.00 -4.17 2.65
C GLU A 132 -0.43 -3.92 1.20
N LYS A 133 -1.21 -2.86 0.96
CA LYS A 133 -1.64 -2.44 -0.39
C LYS A 133 -0.46 -2.02 -1.26
N VAL A 134 0.42 -1.15 -0.75
CA VAL A 134 1.60 -0.70 -1.51
C VAL A 134 2.53 -1.87 -1.83
N LYS A 135 2.73 -2.76 -0.86
CA LYS A 135 3.51 -3.98 -1.08
C LYS A 135 2.89 -4.87 -2.15
N ALA A 136 1.57 -5.09 -2.11
CA ALA A 136 0.87 -5.88 -3.12
C ALA A 136 1.03 -5.29 -4.54
N VAL A 137 0.93 -3.97 -4.68
CA VAL A 137 1.17 -3.27 -5.95
C VAL A 137 2.62 -3.46 -6.41
N HIS A 138 3.59 -3.21 -5.53
CA HIS A 138 5.01 -3.40 -5.81
C HIS A 138 5.31 -4.83 -6.27
N ASP A 139 4.92 -5.83 -5.48
CA ASP A 139 5.20 -7.23 -5.75
C ASP A 139 4.55 -7.68 -7.04
N PHE A 140 3.33 -7.21 -7.33
CA PHE A 140 2.66 -7.48 -8.60
C PHE A 140 3.49 -6.94 -9.78
N ILE A 141 3.91 -5.68 -9.72
CA ILE A 141 4.67 -5.06 -10.81
C ILE A 141 6.00 -5.78 -11.03
N VAL A 142 6.74 -6.09 -9.96
CA VAL A 142 8.03 -6.81 -10.06
C VAL A 142 7.85 -8.24 -10.59
N LEU A 143 6.82 -8.97 -10.16
CA LEU A 143 6.60 -10.36 -10.61
C LEU A 143 6.02 -10.49 -12.02
N HIS A 144 5.49 -9.42 -12.60
CA HIS A 144 4.81 -9.46 -13.90
C HIS A 144 5.44 -8.53 -14.95
N GLY A 145 6.31 -7.63 -14.53
CA GLY A 145 7.11 -6.76 -15.38
C GLY A 145 8.48 -7.38 -15.69
N LYS A 146 9.17 -6.78 -16.66
CA LYS A 146 10.57 -7.04 -16.96
C LYS A 146 11.22 -5.78 -17.50
N TYR A 147 12.42 -5.47 -17.02
CA TYR A 147 13.14 -4.31 -17.52
C TYR A 147 13.50 -4.46 -19.01
N ASP A 148 13.10 -3.46 -19.82
CA ASP A 148 13.40 -3.40 -21.24
C ASP A 148 14.81 -2.86 -21.49
N THR A 149 15.78 -3.77 -21.65
CA THR A 149 17.16 -3.38 -21.98
C THR A 149 17.34 -2.91 -23.43
N SER A 150 16.33 -3.03 -24.29
CA SER A 150 16.36 -2.49 -25.66
C SER A 150 15.97 -1.02 -25.73
N MET A 151 15.41 -0.45 -24.65
CA MET A 151 14.99 0.94 -24.55
C MET A 151 13.97 1.34 -25.63
N GLN A 152 12.96 0.50 -25.86
CA GLN A 152 11.91 0.75 -26.87
C GLN A 152 10.52 0.92 -26.25
N LEU A 153 10.29 0.36 -25.07
CA LEU A 153 9.02 0.36 -24.37
C LEU A 153 9.07 1.26 -23.13
N TYR A 154 8.25 2.32 -23.11
CA TYR A 154 8.41 3.43 -22.15
C TYR A 154 7.19 3.69 -21.26
N SER A 155 6.03 3.12 -21.58
CA SER A 155 4.78 3.44 -20.89
C SER A 155 4.39 2.39 -19.85
N ASP A 156 3.54 2.79 -18.91
CA ASP A 156 2.88 1.86 -17.98
C ASP A 156 1.98 0.86 -18.72
N TYR A 157 1.40 1.25 -19.86
CA TYR A 157 0.69 0.33 -20.76
C TYR A 157 1.62 -0.78 -21.27
N ASP A 158 2.85 -0.43 -21.70
CA ASP A 158 3.80 -1.43 -22.18
C ASP A 158 4.19 -2.40 -21.06
N LEU A 159 4.44 -1.88 -19.86
CA LEU A 159 4.74 -2.72 -18.71
C LEU A 159 3.56 -3.63 -18.33
N LEU A 160 2.35 -3.08 -18.29
CA LEU A 160 1.16 -3.81 -17.83
C LEU A 160 0.67 -4.86 -18.85
N ILE A 161 0.75 -4.55 -20.15
CA ILE A 161 0.18 -5.38 -21.21
C ILE A 161 1.25 -6.22 -21.92
N GLN A 162 2.40 -5.61 -22.24
CA GLN A 162 3.50 -6.28 -22.93
C GLN A 162 4.51 -6.91 -21.95
N ARG A 163 4.37 -6.66 -20.64
CA ARG A 163 5.25 -7.15 -19.57
C ARG A 163 6.69 -6.63 -19.67
N SER A 164 6.91 -5.52 -20.35
CA SER A 164 8.24 -4.97 -20.55
C SER A 164 8.23 -3.45 -20.68
N SER A 165 9.09 -2.76 -19.91
CA SER A 165 9.29 -1.31 -20.04
C SER A 165 10.59 -0.85 -19.38
N VAL A 166 10.99 0.41 -19.58
CA VAL A 166 12.05 1.09 -18.82
C VAL A 166 11.49 1.76 -17.56
N CYS A 167 12.36 2.44 -16.79
CA CYS A 167 12.01 3.09 -15.52
C CYS A 167 10.72 3.95 -15.55
N ASN A 168 10.48 4.66 -16.67
CA ASN A 168 9.27 5.45 -16.85
C ASN A 168 7.97 4.63 -16.75
N GLY A 169 7.92 3.43 -17.33
CA GLY A 169 6.74 2.56 -17.25
C GLY A 169 6.50 2.03 -15.83
N TYR A 170 7.56 1.68 -15.10
CA TYR A 170 7.47 1.24 -13.70
C TYR A 170 6.96 2.34 -12.77
N ALA A 171 7.54 3.54 -12.89
CA ALA A 171 7.16 4.66 -12.05
C ALA A 171 5.72 5.13 -12.32
N LEU A 172 5.30 5.17 -13.60
CA LEU A 172 3.94 5.51 -14.00
C LEU A 172 2.92 4.46 -13.58
N LEU A 173 3.21 3.17 -13.73
CA LEU A 173 2.28 2.11 -13.33
C LEU A 173 2.06 2.15 -11.81
N THR A 174 3.14 2.29 -11.04
CA THR A 174 3.08 2.44 -9.58
C THR A 174 2.26 3.67 -9.19
N TYR A 175 2.53 4.83 -9.82
CA TYR A 175 1.77 6.06 -9.58
C TYR A 175 0.26 5.88 -9.86
N ASN A 176 -0.08 5.29 -10.99
CA ASN A 176 -1.46 5.10 -11.42
C ASN A 176 -2.23 4.09 -10.55
N MET A 177 -1.56 3.04 -10.09
CA MET A 177 -2.16 2.04 -9.19
C MET A 177 -2.36 2.61 -7.77
N LEU A 178 -1.36 3.30 -7.21
CA LEU A 178 -1.46 3.85 -5.84
C LEU A 178 -2.46 5.00 -5.73
N ASN A 179 -2.57 5.87 -6.74
CA ASN A 179 -3.58 6.93 -6.75
C ASN A 179 -5.01 6.38 -6.72
N ARG A 180 -5.29 5.27 -7.41
CA ARG A 180 -6.61 4.60 -7.37
C ARG A 180 -6.93 4.01 -6.01
N LEU A 181 -5.91 3.67 -5.23
CA LEU A 181 -6.04 3.24 -3.84
C LEU A 181 -6.13 4.42 -2.86
N ASN A 182 -6.13 5.66 -3.36
CA ASN A 182 -6.07 6.90 -2.58
C ASN A 182 -4.85 6.97 -1.65
N ILE A 183 -3.75 6.33 -2.05
CA ILE A 183 -2.47 6.37 -1.33
C ILE A 183 -1.63 7.49 -1.94
N PRO A 184 -1.29 8.56 -1.17
CA PRO A 184 -0.56 9.69 -1.74
C PRO A 184 0.79 9.25 -2.29
N VAL A 185 1.00 9.51 -3.58
CA VAL A 185 2.20 9.14 -4.33
C VAL A 185 2.67 10.33 -5.16
N LYS A 186 3.99 10.49 -5.28
CA LYS A 186 4.64 11.49 -6.15
C LYS A 186 5.61 10.78 -7.08
N LEU A 187 5.78 11.32 -8.29
CA LEU A 187 6.88 10.95 -9.18
C LEU A 187 8.11 11.77 -8.80
N VAL A 188 9.27 11.14 -8.87
CA VAL A 188 10.57 11.76 -8.63
C VAL A 188 11.44 11.53 -9.85
N THR A 189 11.96 12.61 -10.43
CA THR A 189 12.92 12.58 -11.53
C THR A 189 14.30 12.97 -11.02
N GLY A 190 15.33 12.49 -11.70
CA GLY A 190 16.71 12.81 -11.39
C GLY A 190 17.67 11.85 -12.08
N THR A 191 18.68 11.36 -11.36
CA THR A 191 19.59 10.33 -11.89
C THR A 191 19.76 9.15 -10.94
N GLY A 192 20.05 7.97 -11.49
CA GLY A 192 20.49 6.78 -10.75
C GLY A 192 21.79 6.29 -11.36
N ASN A 193 22.87 6.19 -10.56
CA ASN A 193 24.24 5.94 -11.05
C ASN A 193 24.69 6.89 -12.17
N GLY A 194 24.20 8.14 -12.17
CA GLY A 194 24.55 9.18 -13.16
C GLY A 194 23.72 9.19 -14.45
N GLU A 195 22.84 8.20 -14.66
CA GLU A 195 21.93 8.14 -15.81
C GLU A 195 20.54 8.69 -15.44
N LEU A 196 19.84 9.29 -16.40
CA LEU A 196 18.48 9.83 -16.17
C LEU A 196 17.55 8.72 -15.66
N HIS A 197 16.83 9.03 -14.58
CA HIS A 197 15.99 8.05 -13.90
C HIS A 197 14.72 8.67 -13.31
N ILE A 198 13.69 7.84 -13.15
CA ILE A 198 12.41 8.22 -12.55
C ILE A 198 11.91 7.11 -11.64
N TRP A 199 11.42 7.49 -10.45
CA TRP A 199 10.87 6.59 -9.45
C TRP A 199 9.73 7.27 -8.67
N ASN A 200 9.32 6.71 -7.53
CA ASN A 200 8.20 7.23 -6.74
C ASN A 200 8.59 7.64 -5.31
N MET A 201 7.80 8.51 -4.72
CA MET A 201 7.68 8.66 -3.26
C MET A 201 6.25 8.34 -2.83
N VAL A 202 6.10 7.60 -1.73
CA VAL A 202 4.82 7.14 -1.21
C VAL A 202 4.66 7.62 0.22
N LYS A 203 3.47 8.13 0.56
CA LYS A 203 3.12 8.53 1.93
C LYS A 203 2.42 7.38 2.66
N LEU A 204 2.93 7.00 3.82
CA LEU A 204 2.33 6.02 4.72
C LEU A 204 2.21 6.67 6.11
N GLY A 205 0.97 6.82 6.58
CA GLY A 205 0.68 7.65 7.76
C GLY A 205 1.15 9.09 7.55
N ASP A 206 2.00 9.58 8.45
CA ASP A 206 2.58 10.94 8.38
C ASP A 206 3.96 10.99 7.71
N HIS A 207 4.46 9.85 7.20
CA HIS A 207 5.82 9.72 6.70
C HIS A 207 5.84 9.48 5.19
N TRP A 208 6.80 10.12 4.52
CA TRP A 208 7.11 9.86 3.11
C TRP A 208 8.32 8.95 2.99
N PHE A 209 8.32 8.11 1.96
CA PHE A 209 9.40 7.16 1.66
C PHE A 209 9.63 7.09 0.16
N HIS A 210 10.86 6.88 -0.27
CA HIS A 210 11.19 6.59 -1.67
C HIS A 210 10.89 5.12 -2.01
N LEU A 211 10.31 4.90 -3.18
CA LEU A 211 10.05 3.58 -3.73
C LEU A 211 10.52 3.56 -5.19
N ASP A 212 11.56 2.79 -5.48
CA ASP A 212 12.00 2.56 -6.85
C ASP A 212 11.73 1.12 -7.27
N VAL A 213 10.53 0.90 -7.83
CA VAL A 213 10.11 -0.43 -8.28
C VAL A 213 11.00 -0.97 -9.40
N THR A 214 11.60 -0.08 -10.20
CA THR A 214 12.51 -0.47 -11.30
C THR A 214 13.74 -1.18 -10.76
N TRP A 215 14.39 -0.62 -9.74
CA TRP A 215 15.60 -1.20 -9.13
C TRP A 215 15.29 -2.33 -8.12
N ASN A 216 14.01 -2.61 -7.89
CA ASN A 216 13.56 -3.82 -7.19
C ASN A 216 13.24 -4.99 -8.14
N ASP A 217 13.23 -4.76 -9.46
CA ASP A 217 13.08 -5.82 -10.46
C ASP A 217 14.46 -6.43 -10.82
N PRO A 218 14.72 -7.72 -10.48
CA PRO A 218 16.01 -8.34 -10.77
C PRO A 218 16.30 -8.43 -12.27
N VAL A 219 17.53 -8.09 -12.67
CA VAL A 219 18.01 -8.26 -14.06
C VAL A 219 19.23 -9.20 -14.05
N PRO A 220 19.18 -10.38 -14.72
CA PRO A 220 18.05 -10.93 -15.48
C PRO A 220 16.86 -11.32 -14.57
N ASP A 221 15.67 -11.29 -15.15
CA ASP A 221 14.43 -11.69 -14.47
C ASP A 221 14.56 -13.12 -13.89
N SER A 222 14.09 -13.25 -12.66
CA SER A 222 14.21 -14.46 -11.85
C SER A 222 12.90 -14.88 -11.18
N ASN A 223 11.77 -14.23 -11.50
CA ASN A 223 10.48 -14.41 -10.80
C ASN A 223 10.61 -14.25 -9.27
N THR A 224 11.53 -13.39 -8.82
CA THR A 224 11.71 -13.06 -7.40
C THR A 224 11.54 -11.56 -7.18
N VAL A 225 11.09 -11.19 -5.99
CA VAL A 225 10.93 -9.79 -5.60
C VAL A 225 12.12 -9.35 -4.77
N SER A 226 12.78 -8.25 -5.18
CA SER A 226 13.73 -7.54 -4.33
C SER A 226 13.01 -6.44 -3.54
N TYR A 227 13.56 -6.09 -2.38
CA TYR A 227 13.12 -4.94 -1.57
C TYR A 227 14.28 -3.96 -1.29
N ALA A 228 15.36 -4.04 -2.08
CA ALA A 228 16.55 -3.22 -1.89
C ALA A 228 16.28 -1.72 -1.98
N TYR A 229 15.31 -1.30 -2.82
CA TYR A 229 14.89 0.09 -2.99
C TYR A 229 13.44 0.33 -2.56
N TYR A 230 12.99 -0.43 -1.55
CA TYR A 230 11.63 -0.37 -1.04
C TYR A 230 11.55 0.50 0.22
N MET A 231 10.80 1.61 0.14
CA MET A 231 10.51 2.52 1.25
C MET A 231 11.77 3.11 1.91
N LEU A 232 12.66 3.67 1.12
CA LEU A 232 13.92 4.25 1.57
C LEU A 232 13.77 5.69 2.09
N THR A 233 14.65 6.08 3.00
CA THR A 233 14.88 7.48 3.40
C THR A 233 15.68 8.25 2.34
N ASP A 234 15.68 9.58 2.42
CA ASP A 234 16.54 10.47 1.63
C ASP A 234 18.02 10.02 1.76
N LYS A 235 18.46 9.70 2.98
CA LYS A 235 19.84 9.25 3.26
C LYS A 235 20.19 7.94 2.58
N GLU A 236 19.21 7.05 2.41
CA GLU A 236 19.41 5.74 1.80
C GLU A 236 19.40 5.82 0.28
N ILE A 237 18.40 6.49 -0.32
CA ILE A 237 18.27 6.59 -1.79
C ILE A 237 19.39 7.47 -2.39
N LEU A 238 19.80 8.55 -1.72
CA LEU A 238 20.79 9.50 -2.26
C LEU A 238 22.24 8.98 -2.25
N LYS A 239 22.46 7.71 -1.88
CA LYS A 239 23.77 7.07 -2.00
C LYS A 239 24.18 6.85 -3.45
N ASP A 240 23.21 6.56 -4.31
CA ASP A 240 23.37 6.26 -5.74
C ASP A 240 22.37 7.00 -6.63
N HIS A 241 21.39 7.69 -6.05
CA HIS A 241 20.47 8.58 -6.77
C HIS A 241 20.74 10.06 -6.51
N THR A 242 20.35 10.90 -7.48
CA THR A 242 20.21 12.35 -7.30
C THR A 242 18.81 12.77 -7.68
N ILE A 243 18.24 13.74 -6.96
CA ILE A 243 16.90 14.29 -7.25
C ILE A 243 17.06 15.57 -8.07
N ASP A 244 16.20 15.76 -9.06
CA ASP A 244 16.11 17.01 -9.81
C ASP A 244 15.76 18.19 -8.87
N GLU A 245 16.64 19.19 -8.81
CA GLU A 245 16.52 20.34 -7.91
C GLU A 245 15.28 21.20 -8.17
N SER A 246 14.64 21.05 -9.34
CA SER A 246 13.40 21.75 -9.67
C SER A 246 12.16 21.17 -8.96
N LEU A 247 12.25 19.97 -8.38
CA LEU A 247 11.14 19.31 -7.71
C LEU A 247 11.00 19.74 -6.25
N GLU A 248 9.81 20.23 -5.88
CA GLU A 248 9.43 20.44 -4.49
C GLU A 248 8.88 19.14 -3.87
N LEU A 249 9.74 18.41 -3.17
CA LEU A 249 9.41 17.12 -2.55
C LEU A 249 9.37 17.19 -1.03
N PRO A 250 8.48 16.41 -0.38
CA PRO A 250 8.53 16.20 1.06
C PRO A 250 9.79 15.41 1.45
N LYS A 251 10.24 15.55 2.70
CA LYS A 251 11.41 14.81 3.21
C LYS A 251 11.06 13.38 3.62
N ALA A 252 11.90 12.42 3.25
CA ALA A 252 11.82 11.04 3.75
C ALA A 252 12.90 10.77 4.82
N SER A 253 12.58 11.02 6.09
CA SER A 253 13.56 10.92 7.19
C SER A 253 13.35 9.73 8.13
N LYS A 254 12.15 9.15 8.17
CA LYS A 254 11.84 8.00 9.03
C LYS A 254 12.33 6.72 8.34
N ARG A 255 13.18 5.93 8.99
CA ARG A 255 13.55 4.61 8.46
C ARG A 255 12.36 3.66 8.55
N TYR A 256 12.07 2.97 7.44
CA TYR A 256 10.86 2.16 7.34
C TYR A 256 10.80 1.00 8.34
N TYR A 257 11.94 0.38 8.63
CA TYR A 257 12.04 -0.62 9.70
C TYR A 257 11.55 -0.07 11.05
N ASP A 258 12.02 1.12 11.47
CA ASP A 258 11.63 1.70 12.76
C ASP A 258 10.13 1.99 12.79
N TYR A 259 9.56 2.43 11.67
CA TYR A 259 8.14 2.68 11.57
C TYR A 259 7.30 1.39 11.65
N LEU A 260 7.68 0.35 10.90
CA LEU A 260 7.01 -0.95 10.99
C LEU A 260 7.11 -1.56 12.39
N LYS A 261 8.23 -1.35 13.10
CA LYS A 261 8.39 -1.81 14.48
C LYS A 261 7.44 -1.10 15.44
N GLU A 262 7.30 0.22 15.29
CA GLU A 262 6.34 1.03 16.04
C GLU A 262 4.89 0.59 15.79
N LEU A 263 4.55 0.21 14.56
CA LEU A 263 3.24 -0.33 14.20
C LEU A 263 3.07 -1.80 14.60
N SER A 264 4.18 -2.51 14.82
CA SER A 264 4.26 -3.95 15.11
C SER A 264 3.69 -4.82 14.00
N TYR A 265 4.08 -4.48 12.77
CA TYR A 265 3.73 -5.18 11.52
C TYR A 265 4.79 -6.23 11.17
N ASP A 266 4.91 -7.25 12.03
CA ASP A 266 5.93 -8.30 11.95
C ASP A 266 5.92 -9.05 10.61
N ASN A 267 4.73 -9.27 10.01
CA ASN A 267 4.64 -9.93 8.71
C ASN A 267 5.33 -9.13 7.59
N ILE A 268 5.14 -7.80 7.57
CA ILE A 268 5.79 -6.96 6.54
C ILE A 268 7.29 -6.92 6.79
N LEU A 269 7.73 -6.76 8.03
CA LEU A 269 9.16 -6.80 8.39
C LEU A 269 9.85 -8.06 7.87
N MET A 270 9.23 -9.23 8.08
CA MET A 270 9.76 -10.50 7.60
C MET A 270 9.74 -10.58 6.06
N GLU A 271 8.61 -10.25 5.43
CA GLU A 271 8.46 -10.39 3.98
C GLU A 271 9.42 -9.48 3.19
N THR A 272 9.73 -8.30 3.73
CA THR A 272 10.70 -7.38 3.13
C THR A 272 12.14 -7.61 3.62
N GLY A 273 12.37 -8.59 4.51
CA GLY A 273 13.67 -8.88 5.11
C GLY A 273 14.22 -7.80 6.05
N LEU A 274 13.37 -6.87 6.49
CA LEU A 274 13.74 -5.80 7.42
C LEU A 274 13.79 -6.29 8.87
N ASP A 275 13.19 -7.45 9.18
CA ASP A 275 13.29 -8.08 10.51
C ASP A 275 14.76 -8.33 10.93
N ILE A 276 15.70 -8.40 9.98
CA ILE A 276 17.13 -8.52 10.26
C ILE A 276 17.70 -7.38 11.14
N TYR A 277 17.05 -6.21 11.14
CA TYR A 277 17.43 -5.07 11.97
C TYR A 277 16.95 -5.18 13.43
N ASP A 278 16.16 -6.21 13.77
CA ASP A 278 15.87 -6.50 15.17
C ASP A 278 17.13 -6.95 15.91
N ASP A 279 17.27 -6.51 17.16
CA ASP A 279 18.37 -6.91 18.03
C ASP A 279 18.40 -8.43 18.25
N VAL A 280 17.22 -9.07 18.25
CA VAL A 280 17.13 -10.54 18.35
C VAL A 280 17.74 -11.26 17.14
N ASN A 281 18.07 -10.54 16.08
CA ASN A 281 18.71 -11.06 14.86
C ASN A 281 20.16 -10.59 14.70
N THR A 282 20.74 -10.06 15.77
CA THR A 282 22.09 -9.49 15.75
C THR A 282 22.99 -10.21 16.74
N ALA A 283 24.17 -10.63 16.28
CA ALA A 283 25.18 -11.27 17.10
C ALA A 283 26.47 -10.45 17.12
N GLY A 284 26.92 -10.08 18.33
CA GLY A 284 28.21 -9.41 18.57
C GLY A 284 29.37 -10.37 18.79
N THR A 285 29.07 -11.56 19.32
CA THR A 285 30.03 -12.57 19.76
C THR A 285 29.71 -13.96 19.18
N GLU A 286 30.68 -14.89 19.25
CA GLU A 286 30.46 -16.30 18.86
C GLU A 286 29.33 -16.95 19.67
N SER A 287 29.29 -16.71 20.99
CA SER A 287 28.26 -17.29 21.85
C SER A 287 26.86 -16.78 21.50
N GLU A 288 26.72 -15.50 21.18
CA GLU A 288 25.46 -14.92 20.71
C GLU A 288 25.08 -15.49 19.35
N LEU A 289 26.03 -15.63 18.42
CA LEU A 289 25.78 -16.23 17.11
C LEU A 289 25.27 -17.67 17.25
N ILE A 290 25.93 -18.50 18.07
CA ILE A 290 25.50 -19.88 18.32
C ILE A 290 24.07 -19.92 18.86
N LYS A 291 23.77 -19.14 19.90
CA LYS A 291 22.41 -19.08 20.50
C LYS A 291 21.37 -18.64 19.49
N LEU A 292 21.69 -17.63 18.68
CA LEU A 292 20.81 -17.11 17.65
C LEU A 292 20.53 -18.16 16.58
N LEU A 293 21.55 -18.83 16.07
CA LEU A 293 21.38 -19.87 15.06
C LEU A 293 20.64 -21.09 15.62
N GLU A 294 20.91 -21.48 16.87
CA GLU A 294 20.17 -22.54 17.55
C GLU A 294 18.68 -22.21 17.76
N TYR A 295 18.36 -20.95 18.06
CA TYR A 295 16.99 -20.48 18.14
C TYR A 295 16.31 -20.53 16.76
N ARG A 296 16.96 -19.99 15.73
CA ARG A 296 16.42 -19.92 14.37
C ARG A 296 16.23 -21.30 13.73
N ILE A 297 17.16 -22.24 13.96
CA ILE A 297 17.09 -23.59 13.40
C ILE A 297 15.97 -24.44 14.02
N LYS A 298 15.56 -24.15 15.27
CA LYS A 298 14.41 -24.80 15.93
C LYS A 298 13.11 -24.59 15.15
N HIS A 299 13.06 -23.51 14.37
CA HIS A 299 11.92 -23.14 13.55
C HIS A 299 12.00 -23.61 12.09
N HIS A 300 13.03 -24.40 11.76
CA HIS A 300 13.18 -25.06 10.47
C HIS A 300 13.12 -24.12 9.24
N GLN A 301 13.64 -22.90 9.32
CA GLN A 301 13.71 -22.00 8.16
C GLN A 301 14.71 -22.54 7.12
N LEU A 302 14.39 -22.44 5.82
CA LEU A 302 15.35 -22.79 4.74
C LEU A 302 16.43 -21.72 4.56
N LYS A 303 16.11 -20.47 4.92
CA LYS A 303 17.02 -19.34 4.88
C LYS A 303 17.00 -18.63 6.22
N ILE A 304 18.17 -18.46 6.83
CA ILE A 304 18.34 -17.71 8.08
C ILE A 304 19.24 -16.52 7.78
N SER A 305 18.68 -15.32 7.85
CA SER A 305 19.40 -14.06 7.65
C SER A 305 19.61 -13.38 9.00
N VAL A 306 20.87 -13.10 9.36
CA VAL A 306 21.22 -12.46 10.64
C VAL A 306 22.31 -11.40 10.44
N ARG A 307 22.31 -10.36 11.28
CA ARG A 307 23.41 -9.40 11.38
C ARG A 307 24.48 -9.93 12.32
N ILE A 308 25.74 -9.83 11.91
CA ILE A 308 26.89 -10.26 12.69
C ILE A 308 27.90 -9.11 12.75
N ASN A 309 28.54 -8.94 13.90
CA ASN A 309 29.61 -7.96 14.03
C ASN A 309 30.74 -8.30 13.05
N LYS A 310 31.32 -7.28 12.39
CA LYS A 310 32.38 -7.44 11.39
C LYS A 310 33.65 -8.13 11.92
N LYS A 311 33.83 -8.20 13.24
CA LYS A 311 34.93 -8.93 13.90
C LYS A 311 34.76 -10.45 13.90
N LEU A 312 33.55 -10.96 13.66
CA LEU A 312 33.30 -12.40 13.61
C LEU A 312 33.87 -12.97 12.30
N THR A 313 34.92 -13.77 12.43
CA THR A 313 35.67 -14.33 11.30
C THR A 313 34.92 -15.50 10.66
N GLN A 314 35.35 -15.87 9.46
CA GLN A 314 34.85 -17.07 8.78
C GLN A 314 35.02 -18.35 9.62
N GLU A 315 36.11 -18.48 10.37
CA GLU A 315 36.33 -19.62 11.27
C GLU A 315 35.26 -19.70 12.37
N ILE A 316 34.92 -18.55 12.98
CA ILE A 316 33.86 -18.47 14.00
C ILE A 316 32.50 -18.81 13.40
N ILE A 317 32.20 -18.32 12.21
CA ILE A 317 30.95 -18.65 11.50
C ILE A 317 30.88 -20.16 11.21
N ASN A 318 31.96 -20.75 10.71
CA ASN A 318 32.05 -22.19 10.44
C ASN A 318 31.90 -23.03 11.70
N SER A 319 32.51 -22.61 12.82
CA SER A 319 32.35 -23.23 14.15
C SER A 319 30.88 -23.21 14.59
N ALA A 320 30.24 -22.03 14.55
CA ALA A 320 28.86 -21.87 14.95
C ALA A 320 27.87 -22.68 14.10
N MET A 321 28.09 -22.74 12.78
CA MET A 321 27.29 -23.58 11.87
C MET A 321 27.51 -25.08 12.12
N SER A 322 28.75 -25.50 12.34
CA SER A 322 29.09 -26.92 12.56
C SER A 322 28.37 -27.48 13.79
N ASN A 323 28.20 -26.66 14.83
CA ASN A 323 27.45 -27.01 16.04
C ASN A 323 25.96 -27.30 15.76
N LEU A 324 25.38 -26.81 14.65
CA LEU A 324 23.99 -27.09 14.29
C LEU A 324 23.78 -28.54 13.81
N PHE A 325 24.81 -29.25 13.34
CA PHE A 325 24.70 -30.66 12.94
C PHE A 325 24.41 -31.61 14.11
N LYS A 326 24.38 -31.11 15.36
CA LYS A 326 23.79 -31.83 16.49
C LYS A 326 22.30 -32.14 16.32
N TYR A 327 21.61 -31.38 15.47
CA TYR A 327 20.22 -31.62 15.10
C TYR A 327 20.16 -32.58 13.90
N ASP A 328 19.63 -33.78 14.14
CA ASP A 328 19.65 -34.89 13.19
C ASP A 328 18.78 -34.66 11.94
N TYR A 329 17.86 -33.70 11.94
CA TYR A 329 17.01 -33.37 10.81
C TYR A 329 17.69 -32.50 9.74
N ILE A 330 18.89 -31.98 10.02
CA ILE A 330 19.68 -31.17 9.08
C ILE A 330 20.48 -32.09 8.15
N SER A 331 20.44 -31.81 6.85
CA SER A 331 21.24 -32.50 5.84
C SER A 331 22.45 -31.68 5.38
N GLU A 332 22.27 -30.39 5.17
CA GLU A 332 23.32 -29.48 4.69
C GLU A 332 23.09 -28.08 5.24
N ILE A 333 24.19 -27.37 5.55
CA ILE A 333 24.17 -25.93 5.84
C ILE A 333 25.27 -25.27 5.01
N SER A 334 24.93 -24.18 4.34
CA SER A 334 25.88 -23.30 3.64
C SER A 334 25.52 -21.85 3.91
N TYR A 335 26.37 -20.91 3.51
CA TYR A 335 26.06 -19.49 3.57
C TYR A 335 26.61 -18.75 2.35
N GLY A 336 25.91 -17.68 1.97
CA GLY A 336 26.30 -16.82 0.86
C GLY A 336 27.44 -15.86 1.22
N GLN A 337 27.79 -14.96 0.30
CA GLN A 337 28.74 -13.90 0.57
C GLN A 337 28.27 -13.00 1.72
N LEU A 338 29.20 -12.60 2.59
CA LEU A 338 28.93 -11.61 3.64
C LEU A 338 28.82 -10.23 3.01
N ASN A 339 27.65 -9.62 3.14
CA ASN A 339 27.38 -8.27 2.64
C ASN A 339 27.33 -7.30 3.81
N THR A 340 27.80 -6.06 3.64
CA THR A 340 27.61 -5.04 4.68
C THR A 340 26.14 -4.60 4.71
N ASP A 341 25.59 -4.39 5.91
CA ASP A 341 24.21 -3.90 6.06
C ASP A 341 24.07 -2.42 5.67
N SER A 342 22.83 -1.89 5.64
CA SER A 342 22.61 -0.51 5.18
C SER A 342 23.25 0.55 6.09
N THR A 343 23.52 0.21 7.36
CA THR A 343 24.17 1.07 8.35
C THR A 343 25.68 1.16 8.15
N GLY A 344 26.29 0.13 7.55
CA GLY A 344 27.74 0.03 7.43
C GLY A 344 28.43 -0.65 8.61
N GLU A 345 27.70 -0.91 9.70
CA GLU A 345 28.26 -1.35 10.98
C GLU A 345 28.38 -2.87 11.09
N TYR A 346 27.51 -3.62 10.41
CA TYR A 346 27.42 -5.08 10.52
C TYR A 346 27.62 -5.76 9.16
N ASN A 347 27.92 -7.07 9.20
CA ASN A 347 27.79 -7.95 8.05
C ASN A 347 26.47 -8.71 8.14
N ILE A 348 25.84 -8.98 7.00
CA ILE A 348 24.67 -9.83 6.84
C ILE A 348 25.17 -11.23 6.49
N LEU A 349 24.86 -12.19 7.36
CA LEU A 349 25.08 -13.60 7.14
C LEU A 349 23.77 -14.23 6.66
N ASN A 350 23.75 -14.70 5.41
CA ASN A 350 22.63 -15.44 4.81
C ASN A 350 22.96 -16.92 4.79
N LEU A 351 22.40 -17.68 5.72
CA LEU A 351 22.53 -19.13 5.80
C LEU A 351 21.42 -19.81 4.98
N PHE A 352 21.78 -20.88 4.31
CA PHE A 352 20.89 -21.77 3.58
C PHE A 352 20.95 -23.16 4.20
N VAL A 353 19.79 -23.68 4.59
CA VAL A 353 19.67 -24.98 5.26
C VAL A 353 18.88 -25.92 4.38
N LYS A 354 19.41 -27.14 4.20
CA LYS A 354 18.64 -28.26 3.67
C LYS A 354 18.31 -29.20 4.82
N TYR A 355 17.07 -29.65 4.84
CA TYR A 355 16.57 -30.65 5.77
C TYR A 355 16.59 -32.03 5.11
N LYS A 356 16.60 -33.09 5.91
CA LYS A 356 16.57 -34.48 5.40
C LYS A 356 15.23 -34.84 4.78
N GLU A 357 14.15 -34.28 5.30
CA GLU A 357 12.79 -34.47 4.81
C GLU A 357 12.10 -33.11 4.73
N THR A 358 11.49 -32.80 3.58
CA THR A 358 10.66 -31.60 3.37
C THR A 358 9.20 -32.01 3.25
N PRO A 359 8.27 -31.32 3.94
CA PRO A 359 6.85 -31.67 3.85
C PRO A 359 6.28 -31.27 2.49
N ASP A 360 5.24 -31.98 2.05
CA ASP A 360 4.49 -31.63 0.84
C ASP A 360 3.63 -30.37 1.04
N ARG A 361 3.12 -30.20 2.26
CA ARG A 361 2.34 -29.03 2.69
C ARG A 361 2.30 -28.90 4.20
N ILE A 362 1.87 -27.72 4.67
CA ILE A 362 1.49 -27.47 6.06
C ILE A 362 0.05 -26.99 6.16
N ALA A 363 -0.63 -27.28 7.27
CA ALA A 363 -1.99 -26.82 7.52
C ALA A 363 -2.16 -26.36 8.97
N VAL A 364 -3.02 -25.36 9.18
CA VAL A 364 -3.40 -24.83 10.49
C VAL A 364 -4.79 -25.32 10.84
N GLU A 365 -4.96 -25.81 12.06
CA GLU A 365 -6.23 -26.21 12.65
C GLU A 365 -6.59 -25.26 13.79
N LEU A 366 -7.77 -24.67 13.69
CA LEU A 366 -8.41 -23.80 14.67
C LEU A 366 -9.84 -24.31 14.86
N ALA A 367 -10.38 -24.20 16.09
CA ALA A 367 -11.73 -24.67 16.38
C ALA A 367 -12.82 -23.85 15.68
N ASP A 368 -12.57 -22.55 15.55
CA ASP A 368 -13.45 -21.55 14.93
C ASP A 368 -12.61 -20.47 14.19
N LYS A 369 -13.29 -19.49 13.59
CA LYS A 369 -12.70 -18.31 12.97
C LYS A 369 -13.08 -17.00 13.67
N VAL A 370 -14.07 -17.03 14.56
CA VAL A 370 -14.53 -15.85 15.33
C VAL A 370 -14.42 -16.13 16.81
N TYR A 371 -13.71 -15.29 17.55
CA TYR A 371 -13.42 -15.51 18.97
C TYR A 371 -13.63 -14.27 19.83
N ASN A 372 -13.95 -14.49 21.09
CA ASN A 372 -14.03 -13.43 22.08
C ASN A 372 -12.62 -13.10 22.60
N THR A 373 -12.27 -11.82 22.71
CA THR A 373 -10.96 -11.38 23.23
C THR A 373 -10.70 -11.86 24.66
N ALA A 374 -11.74 -12.16 25.43
CA ALA A 374 -11.64 -12.75 26.77
C ALA A 374 -11.23 -14.24 26.75
N THR A 375 -11.19 -14.89 25.59
CA THR A 375 -10.91 -16.33 25.46
C THR A 375 -9.47 -16.59 25.04
N LYS A 376 -8.87 -17.63 25.63
CA LYS A 376 -7.64 -18.23 25.13
C LYS A 376 -7.99 -19.17 23.98
N VAL A 377 -7.46 -18.91 22.80
CA VAL A 377 -7.71 -19.69 21.59
C VAL A 377 -6.56 -20.66 21.36
N ASN A 378 -6.87 -21.94 21.22
CA ASN A 378 -5.86 -22.95 20.90
C ASN A 378 -5.81 -23.20 19.39
N PHE A 379 -4.62 -23.44 18.86
CA PHE A 379 -4.40 -23.83 17.48
C PHE A 379 -3.39 -24.97 17.39
N SER A 380 -3.38 -25.67 16.26
CA SER A 380 -2.36 -26.65 15.94
C SER A 380 -1.90 -26.49 14.51
N VAL A 381 -0.62 -26.76 14.25
CA VAL A 381 -0.05 -26.74 12.90
C VAL A 381 0.53 -28.10 12.60
N TYR A 382 0.22 -28.61 11.41
CA TYR A 382 0.64 -29.92 10.96
C TYR A 382 1.41 -29.86 9.64
N ALA A 383 2.50 -30.62 9.57
CA ALA A 383 3.21 -30.94 8.34
C ALA A 383 2.76 -32.30 7.80
N PHE A 384 2.64 -32.40 6.48
CA PHE A 384 2.26 -33.62 5.78
C PHE A 384 3.44 -34.12 4.94
N TYR A 385 3.81 -35.38 5.13
CA TYR A 385 4.86 -36.09 4.39
C TYR A 385 4.23 -37.35 3.78
N GLY A 386 3.72 -37.25 2.57
CA GLY A 386 2.80 -38.22 1.98
C GLY A 386 1.59 -38.43 2.91
N ASN A 387 1.45 -39.66 3.43
CA ASN A 387 0.36 -40.03 4.33
C ASN A 387 0.64 -39.72 5.82
N LYS A 388 1.85 -39.28 6.17
CA LYS A 388 2.25 -38.99 7.56
C LYS A 388 1.85 -37.55 7.93
N LYS A 389 1.03 -37.40 8.98
CA LYS A 389 0.68 -36.10 9.60
C LYS A 389 1.51 -35.91 10.87
N VAL A 390 2.30 -34.84 10.93
CA VAL A 390 3.19 -34.51 12.07
C VAL A 390 2.78 -33.19 12.69
N ASN A 391 2.57 -33.15 14.01
CA ASN A 391 2.32 -31.88 14.71
C ASN A 391 3.64 -31.11 14.83
N ILE A 392 3.66 -29.89 14.29
CA ILE A 392 4.82 -28.99 14.24
C ILE A 392 4.53 -27.66 14.94
N THR A 393 3.50 -27.60 15.78
CA THR A 393 3.01 -26.35 16.42
C THR A 393 4.12 -25.60 17.17
N ASP A 394 5.06 -26.30 17.81
CA ASP A 394 6.15 -25.70 18.57
C ASP A 394 7.39 -25.35 17.72
N ASN A 395 7.36 -25.71 16.43
CA ASN A 395 8.45 -25.57 15.48
C ASN A 395 8.13 -24.60 14.34
N VAL A 396 6.91 -24.06 14.25
CA VAL A 396 6.58 -23.07 13.22
C VAL A 396 6.94 -21.67 13.65
N LEU A 397 7.29 -20.83 12.67
CA LEU A 397 7.28 -19.38 12.88
C LEU A 397 5.90 -18.85 12.53
N MET A 398 5.47 -17.85 13.30
CA MET A 398 4.16 -17.23 13.17
C MET A 398 4.33 -15.72 13.09
N TYR A 399 3.78 -15.13 12.03
CA TYR A 399 3.87 -13.72 11.72
C TYR A 399 2.46 -13.13 11.66
N PRO A 400 1.99 -12.46 12.72
CA PRO A 400 0.72 -11.73 12.68
C PRO A 400 0.90 -10.43 11.87
N ASN A 401 -0.17 -9.97 11.23
CA ASN A 401 -0.23 -8.64 10.62
C ASN A 401 -0.25 -7.50 11.65
N ASN A 402 -0.65 -7.77 12.90
CA ASN A 402 -0.63 -6.82 14.01
C ASN A 402 -0.26 -7.52 15.33
N ARG A 403 1.00 -7.41 15.75
CA ARG A 403 1.48 -8.06 16.98
C ARG A 403 1.00 -7.37 18.27
N LYS A 404 0.66 -6.08 18.24
CA LYS A 404 0.12 -5.37 19.43
C LYS A 404 -1.26 -5.86 19.83
N GLY A 405 -2.05 -6.31 18.87
CA GLY A 405 -3.41 -6.80 19.11
C GLY A 405 -3.48 -8.26 19.58
N ILE A 406 -2.36 -9.00 19.61
CA ILE A 406 -2.38 -10.45 19.88
C ILE A 406 -1.15 -10.91 20.67
N ASP A 407 -1.38 -11.63 21.76
CA ASP A 407 -0.35 -12.42 22.43
C ASP A 407 -0.31 -13.83 21.85
N ILE A 408 0.88 -14.24 21.43
CA ILE A 408 1.13 -15.54 20.80
C ILE A 408 2.00 -16.37 21.73
N SER A 409 1.55 -17.59 21.99
CA SER A 409 2.29 -18.64 22.69
C SER A 409 2.27 -19.91 21.85
N SER A 410 3.12 -20.89 22.20
CA SER A 410 3.11 -22.21 21.54
C SER A 410 1.71 -22.81 21.59
N GLY A 411 1.07 -22.93 20.42
CA GLY A 411 -0.28 -23.49 20.25
C GLY A 411 -1.43 -22.66 20.85
N SER A 412 -1.21 -21.41 21.26
CA SER A 412 -2.32 -20.57 21.73
C SER A 412 -2.17 -19.07 21.46
N LEU A 413 -3.32 -18.41 21.38
CA LEU A 413 -3.51 -16.99 21.08
C LEU A 413 -4.41 -16.33 22.14
N VAL A 414 -4.10 -15.10 22.50
CA VAL A 414 -4.98 -14.23 23.29
C VAL A 414 -5.08 -12.88 22.59
N PHE A 415 -6.28 -12.49 22.21
CA PHE A 415 -6.53 -11.23 21.51
C PHE A 415 -6.73 -10.09 22.49
N LYS A 416 -6.09 -8.95 22.23
CA LYS A 416 -6.16 -7.73 23.05
C LYS A 416 -7.17 -6.72 22.55
N LYS A 417 -7.50 -6.77 21.25
CA LYS A 417 -8.39 -5.82 20.59
C LYS A 417 -9.30 -6.53 19.59
N SER A 418 -10.47 -5.97 19.34
CA SER A 418 -11.34 -6.39 18.24
C SER A 418 -10.65 -6.15 16.90
N GLY A 419 -10.79 -7.06 15.93
CA GLY A 419 -10.17 -6.91 14.61
C GLY A 419 -10.02 -8.21 13.84
N ILE A 420 -9.55 -8.08 12.60
CA ILE A 420 -9.11 -9.20 11.76
C ILE A 420 -7.59 -9.38 11.91
N TYR A 421 -7.21 -10.58 12.33
CA TYR A 421 -5.82 -11.01 12.48
C TYR A 421 -5.47 -11.98 11.37
N ASN A 422 -4.63 -11.54 10.44
CA ASN A 422 -4.07 -12.41 9.41
C ASN A 422 -2.78 -13.02 9.97
N LEU A 423 -2.76 -14.34 10.02
CA LEU A 423 -1.73 -15.12 10.66
C LEU A 423 -1.02 -15.95 9.60
N LYS A 424 0.25 -15.63 9.32
CA LYS A 424 1.11 -16.42 8.43
C LYS A 424 1.95 -17.38 9.25
N PHE A 425 2.07 -18.60 8.77
CA PHE A 425 2.90 -19.65 9.35
C PHE A 425 3.92 -20.12 8.34
N GLU A 426 5.16 -20.30 8.79
CA GLU A 426 6.26 -20.83 7.98
C GLU A 426 6.88 -22.05 8.65
N TYR A 427 7.17 -23.07 7.84
CA TYR A 427 7.97 -24.21 8.22
C TYR A 427 8.65 -24.81 6.98
N GLN A 428 9.99 -24.87 6.97
CA GLN A 428 10.78 -25.38 5.84
C GLN A 428 10.45 -24.72 4.50
N GLY A 429 10.25 -23.40 4.49
CA GLY A 429 9.91 -22.62 3.30
C GLY A 429 8.46 -22.81 2.81
N MET A 430 7.72 -23.78 3.36
CA MET A 430 6.28 -23.87 3.14
C MET A 430 5.59 -22.78 3.97
N GLN A 431 4.68 -22.07 3.33
CA GLN A 431 3.87 -21.05 3.97
C GLN A 431 2.39 -21.43 3.90
N THR A 432 1.67 -21.10 4.96
CA THR A 432 0.20 -21.13 4.98
C THR A 432 -0.30 -19.93 5.76
N SER A 433 -1.57 -19.57 5.56
CA SER A 433 -2.15 -18.42 6.23
C SER A 433 -3.58 -18.70 6.64
N THR A 434 -4.00 -18.10 7.74
CA THR A 434 -5.39 -18.11 8.20
C THR A 434 -5.77 -16.74 8.73
N SER A 435 -7.05 -16.41 8.63
CA SER A 435 -7.60 -15.18 9.20
C SER A 435 -8.50 -15.53 10.37
N VAL A 436 -8.26 -14.86 11.49
CA VAL A 436 -9.06 -14.99 12.71
C VAL A 436 -9.66 -13.64 13.05
N ILE A 437 -10.93 -13.63 13.42
CA ILE A 437 -11.64 -12.43 13.84
C ILE A 437 -11.76 -12.49 15.36
N ALA A 438 -11.40 -11.40 16.03
CA ALA A 438 -11.64 -11.24 17.45
C ALA A 438 -12.62 -10.09 17.69
N PHE A 439 -13.52 -10.27 18.65
CA PHE A 439 -14.41 -9.23 19.15
C PHE A 439 -14.38 -9.22 20.68
N ASP A 440 -14.54 -8.05 21.29
CA ASP A 440 -14.76 -7.99 22.74
C ASP A 440 -16.13 -8.56 23.16
N SER A 441 -16.32 -8.71 24.46
CA SER A 441 -17.53 -9.33 25.01
C SER A 441 -18.81 -8.53 24.76
N GLU A 442 -18.73 -7.21 24.58
CA GLU A 442 -19.90 -6.38 24.28
C GLU A 442 -20.32 -6.56 22.83
N ALA A 443 -19.35 -6.56 21.92
CA ALA A 443 -19.55 -6.83 20.51
C ALA A 443 -20.21 -8.20 20.24
N PHE A 444 -19.87 -9.23 21.02
CA PHE A 444 -20.48 -10.57 20.90
C PHE A 444 -22.00 -10.58 21.10
N LYS A 445 -22.58 -9.54 21.70
CA LYS A 445 -24.04 -9.39 21.86
C LYS A 445 -24.75 -9.03 20.55
N TYR A 446 -24.02 -8.50 19.58
CA TYR A 446 -24.58 -7.95 18.34
C TYR A 446 -24.08 -8.64 17.08
N ILE A 447 -23.08 -9.52 17.12
CA ILE A 447 -22.56 -10.14 15.89
C ILE A 447 -23.30 -11.42 15.50
N THR A 448 -23.41 -11.68 14.20
CA THR A 448 -23.93 -12.94 13.65
C THR A 448 -23.30 -13.26 12.29
N ASP A 449 -23.23 -14.55 11.98
CA ASP A 449 -22.84 -15.08 10.67
C ASP A 449 -23.99 -15.01 9.64
N LYS A 450 -25.24 -14.84 10.10
CA LYS A 450 -26.43 -14.83 9.25
C LYS A 450 -26.77 -13.42 8.81
N LYS A 451 -26.86 -13.22 7.51
CA LYS A 451 -27.36 -11.96 6.93
C LYS A 451 -28.78 -11.68 7.41
N PRO A 452 -29.05 -10.54 8.06
CA PRO A 452 -30.41 -10.15 8.41
C PRO A 452 -31.24 -9.84 7.16
N ASN A 453 -32.51 -10.25 7.16
CA ASN A 453 -33.43 -9.91 6.08
C ASN A 453 -33.98 -8.49 6.26
N LYS A 454 -33.13 -7.49 5.98
CA LYS A 454 -33.44 -6.07 6.14
C LYS A 454 -32.98 -5.26 4.93
N PRO A 455 -33.61 -4.10 4.67
CA PRO A 455 -33.26 -3.26 3.51
C PRO A 455 -31.82 -2.75 3.51
N VAL A 456 -31.21 -2.60 4.69
CA VAL A 456 -29.83 -2.14 4.87
C VAL A 456 -29.22 -2.93 6.02
N ASN A 457 -28.02 -3.46 5.80
CA ASN A 457 -27.26 -4.23 6.79
C ASN A 457 -25.88 -3.61 7.00
N VAL A 458 -25.24 -3.99 8.11
CA VAL A 458 -23.86 -3.59 8.43
C VAL A 458 -23.06 -4.82 8.76
N MET A 459 -21.85 -4.89 8.25
CA MET A 459 -20.87 -5.92 8.54
C MET A 459 -19.59 -5.29 9.08
N VAL A 460 -19.14 -5.74 10.24
CA VAL A 460 -17.87 -5.35 10.85
C VAL A 460 -17.00 -6.59 10.87
N TYR A 461 -15.77 -6.50 10.36
CA TYR A 461 -14.81 -7.61 10.36
C TYR A 461 -15.39 -8.96 9.86
N ASN A 462 -16.16 -8.94 8.76
CA ASN A 462 -16.86 -10.10 8.19
C ASN A 462 -17.95 -10.75 9.07
N GLN A 463 -18.46 -10.06 10.09
CA GLN A 463 -19.65 -10.47 10.84
C GLN A 463 -20.76 -9.43 10.68
N TYR A 464 -21.99 -9.89 10.44
CA TYR A 464 -23.14 -9.00 10.41
C TYR A 464 -23.44 -8.49 11.81
N ILE A 465 -23.94 -7.26 11.89
CA ILE A 465 -24.51 -6.71 13.11
C ILE A 465 -26.02 -7.03 13.14
N ASP A 466 -26.44 -7.80 14.14
CA ASP A 466 -27.82 -8.03 14.53
C ASP A 466 -28.31 -6.90 15.44
N PHE A 467 -29.13 -6.03 14.85
CA PHE A 467 -29.75 -4.90 15.55
C PHE A 467 -31.05 -5.26 16.27
N SER A 468 -31.39 -6.55 16.39
CA SER A 468 -32.59 -6.97 17.13
C SER A 468 -32.50 -6.56 18.60
N ALA A 469 -31.31 -6.67 19.22
CA ALA A 469 -31.09 -6.26 20.61
C ALA A 469 -31.15 -4.74 20.83
N THR A 470 -30.94 -3.92 19.79
CA THR A 470 -31.07 -2.47 19.90
C THR A 470 -32.48 -1.97 19.63
N GLU A 471 -33.36 -2.82 19.10
CA GLU A 471 -34.71 -2.50 18.61
C GLU A 471 -34.74 -1.36 17.57
N GLN A 472 -33.59 -1.07 16.95
CA GLN A 472 -33.45 -0.01 15.95
C GLN A 472 -32.50 -0.47 14.86
N TRP A 473 -33.02 -0.71 13.66
CA TRP A 473 -32.24 -1.10 12.50
C TRP A 473 -31.66 0.12 11.76
N PRO A 474 -30.58 -0.05 10.98
CA PRO A 474 -30.10 0.97 10.06
C PRO A 474 -31.15 1.38 9.04
N PHE A 475 -31.05 2.62 8.55
CA PHE A 475 -31.87 3.11 7.45
C PHE A 475 -31.05 4.08 6.57
N ILE A 476 -31.55 4.37 5.37
CA ILE A 476 -30.95 5.37 4.49
C ILE A 476 -31.72 6.68 4.62
N GLU A 477 -30.99 7.77 4.82
CA GLU A 477 -31.52 9.13 4.81
C GLU A 477 -30.61 10.00 3.95
N ASN A 478 -31.17 10.71 2.97
CA ASN A 478 -30.44 11.56 2.02
C ASN A 478 -29.21 10.87 1.40
N GLY A 479 -29.32 9.57 1.08
CA GLY A 479 -28.22 8.80 0.49
C GLY A 479 -27.09 8.45 1.48
N ARG A 480 -27.33 8.52 2.79
CA ARG A 480 -26.41 8.09 3.85
C ARG A 480 -27.03 7.01 4.70
N THR A 481 -26.24 6.00 5.04
CA THR A 481 -26.65 4.94 5.96
C THR A 481 -26.52 5.43 7.40
N MET A 482 -27.67 5.58 8.06
CA MET A 482 -27.80 5.94 9.46
C MET A 482 -27.81 4.68 10.31
N VAL A 483 -26.96 4.61 11.34
CA VAL A 483 -26.81 3.42 12.20
C VAL A 483 -26.93 3.74 13.68
N PRO A 484 -27.44 2.82 14.52
CA PRO A 484 -27.34 2.94 15.96
C PRO A 484 -25.87 2.91 16.36
N LEU A 485 -25.37 4.04 16.85
CA LEU A 485 -23.94 4.27 17.08
C LEU A 485 -23.29 3.12 17.87
N ARG A 486 -23.85 2.80 19.04
CA ARG A 486 -23.26 1.85 19.99
C ARG A 486 -22.99 0.47 19.37
N ALA A 487 -23.99 -0.14 18.73
CA ALA A 487 -23.89 -1.52 18.23
C ALA A 487 -22.85 -1.69 17.12
N VAL A 488 -22.61 -0.66 16.31
CA VAL A 488 -21.59 -0.71 15.25
C VAL A 488 -20.20 -0.44 15.82
N PHE A 489 -20.04 0.62 16.61
CA PHE A 489 -18.70 1.08 17.01
C PHE A 489 -18.13 0.30 18.20
N GLU A 490 -18.96 -0.26 19.09
CA GLU A 490 -18.47 -1.24 20.08
C GLU A 490 -17.97 -2.52 19.38
N ALA A 491 -18.62 -2.96 18.29
CA ALA A 491 -18.12 -4.08 17.48
C ALA A 491 -16.73 -3.81 16.86
N MET A 492 -16.40 -2.54 16.63
CA MET A 492 -15.08 -2.14 16.16
C MET A 492 -14.04 -2.00 17.29
N GLY A 493 -14.45 -2.23 18.55
CA GLY A 493 -13.62 -2.06 19.75
C GLY A 493 -13.58 -0.64 20.30
N CYS A 494 -14.52 0.23 19.91
CA CYS A 494 -14.60 1.60 20.42
C CYS A 494 -15.28 1.63 21.79
N SER A 495 -14.83 2.52 22.66
CA SER A 495 -15.59 2.90 23.85
C SER A 495 -16.69 3.89 23.45
N VAL A 496 -17.95 3.56 23.74
CA VAL A 496 -19.10 4.42 23.43
C VAL A 496 -19.82 4.81 24.72
N SER A 497 -19.89 6.12 24.98
CA SER A 497 -20.55 6.69 26.17
C SER A 497 -21.50 7.84 25.80
N TRP A 498 -22.34 8.24 26.75
CA TRP A 498 -23.31 9.31 26.59
C TRP A 498 -23.11 10.36 27.68
N ASP A 499 -22.96 11.62 27.28
CA ASP A 499 -22.95 12.78 28.16
C ASP A 499 -24.37 13.34 28.26
N ASN A 500 -25.01 13.11 29.41
CA ASN A 500 -26.37 13.60 29.67
C ASN A 500 -26.47 15.13 29.76
N VAL A 501 -25.41 15.81 30.21
CA VAL A 501 -25.42 17.27 30.38
C VAL A 501 -25.39 17.95 29.01
N LYS A 502 -24.58 17.42 28.10
CA LYS A 502 -24.42 17.96 26.74
C LYS A 502 -25.36 17.34 25.72
N SER A 503 -26.07 16.27 26.08
CA SER A 503 -26.86 15.44 25.17
C SER A 503 -26.04 14.99 23.96
N SER A 504 -24.86 14.42 24.23
CA SER A 504 -23.88 14.05 23.22
C SER A 504 -23.40 12.61 23.40
N ALA A 505 -23.24 11.90 22.29
CA ALA A 505 -22.50 10.66 22.29
C ALA A 505 -21.00 10.93 22.16
N ILE A 506 -20.21 10.08 22.82
CA ILE A 506 -18.76 10.14 22.80
C ILE A 506 -18.25 8.78 22.35
N VAL A 507 -17.47 8.76 21.28
CA VAL A 507 -16.76 7.58 20.76
C VAL A 507 -15.27 7.79 20.97
N GLU A 508 -14.60 6.85 21.60
CA GLU A 508 -13.15 6.86 21.81
C GLU A 508 -12.51 5.59 21.28
N TYR A 509 -11.48 5.73 20.43
CA TYR A 509 -10.71 4.63 19.88
C TYR A 509 -9.32 5.09 19.48
N ASP A 510 -8.29 4.38 19.96
CA ASP A 510 -6.88 4.57 19.60
C ASP A 510 -6.40 6.04 19.63
N GLY A 511 -6.78 6.77 20.68
CA GLY A 511 -6.44 8.19 20.87
C GLY A 511 -7.34 9.18 20.14
N THR A 512 -8.22 8.71 19.26
CA THR A 512 -9.24 9.54 18.61
C THR A 512 -10.49 9.64 19.48
N LYS A 513 -10.96 10.87 19.68
CA LYS A 513 -12.21 11.18 20.38
C LYS A 513 -13.17 11.89 19.45
N ILE A 514 -14.35 11.31 19.27
CA ILE A 514 -15.44 11.88 18.47
C ILE A 514 -16.59 12.23 19.40
N VAL A 515 -16.99 13.50 19.42
CA VAL A 515 -18.15 13.99 20.18
C VAL A 515 -19.25 14.36 19.20
N ILE A 516 -20.42 13.74 19.36
CA ILE A 516 -21.56 13.87 18.46
C ILE A 516 -22.78 14.32 19.27
N PRO A 517 -23.10 15.62 19.31
CA PRO A 517 -24.33 16.11 19.89
C PRO A 517 -25.57 15.56 19.17
N ALA A 518 -26.62 15.23 19.91
CA ALA A 518 -27.89 14.86 19.31
C ALA A 518 -28.52 16.03 18.53
N SER A 519 -29.25 15.70 17.46
CA SER A 519 -29.96 16.68 16.61
C SER A 519 -29.05 17.76 16.01
N SER A 520 -27.76 17.44 15.82
CA SER A 520 -26.74 18.36 15.30
C SER A 520 -26.19 17.88 13.96
N SER A 521 -25.89 18.81 13.06
CA SER A 521 -25.11 18.58 11.83
C SER A 521 -23.60 18.74 12.05
N THR A 522 -23.16 18.98 13.29
CA THR A 522 -21.76 19.18 13.64
C THR A 522 -21.33 18.17 14.69
N ALA A 523 -20.22 17.49 14.42
CA ALA A 523 -19.49 16.65 15.36
C ALA A 523 -18.08 17.23 15.59
N TYR A 524 -17.38 16.72 16.59
CA TYR A 524 -16.03 17.19 16.93
C TYR A 524 -15.07 16.01 16.98
N ILE A 525 -14.03 16.05 16.14
CA ILE A 525 -12.95 15.05 16.12
C ILE A 525 -11.73 15.69 16.79
N ASN A 526 -11.34 15.15 17.95
CA ASN A 526 -10.25 15.68 18.77
C ASN A 526 -10.40 17.19 19.08
N GLY A 527 -11.65 17.66 19.22
CA GLY A 527 -11.99 19.06 19.47
C GLY A 527 -12.18 19.93 18.22
N THR A 528 -11.76 19.46 17.04
CA THR A 528 -11.97 20.16 15.76
C THR A 528 -13.37 19.89 15.24
N ALA A 529 -14.12 20.94 14.93
CA ALA A 529 -15.46 20.83 14.36
C ALA A 529 -15.41 20.20 12.96
N SER A 530 -16.34 19.28 12.70
CA SER A 530 -16.52 18.63 11.40
C SER A 530 -18.01 18.46 11.10
N THR A 531 -18.40 18.66 9.84
CA THR A 531 -19.80 18.65 9.41
C THR A 531 -20.25 17.24 9.05
N LEU A 532 -21.45 16.87 9.48
CA LEU A 532 -22.13 15.65 9.09
C LEU A 532 -22.98 15.90 7.84
N ASP A 533 -22.88 15.01 6.86
CA ASP A 533 -23.73 15.05 5.64
C ASP A 533 -25.23 14.93 5.97
N VAL A 534 -25.55 14.21 7.04
CA VAL A 534 -26.90 14.09 7.62
C VAL A 534 -26.77 14.29 9.13
N PRO A 535 -27.62 15.13 9.76
CA PRO A 535 -27.57 15.36 11.20
C PRO A 535 -27.66 14.07 12.01
N ALA A 536 -27.02 14.03 13.17
CA ALA A 536 -27.26 12.96 14.13
C ALA A 536 -28.69 13.08 14.69
N MET A 537 -29.38 11.95 14.87
CA MET A 537 -30.80 11.94 15.27
C MET A 537 -31.06 10.99 16.43
N LEU A 538 -32.08 11.27 17.23
CA LEU A 538 -32.59 10.31 18.22
C LEU A 538 -33.81 9.60 17.62
N VAL A 539 -33.69 8.29 17.45
CA VAL A 539 -34.78 7.41 16.98
C VAL A 539 -34.89 6.24 17.94
N ASN A 540 -36.10 5.98 18.47
CA ASN A 540 -36.35 4.91 19.44
C ASN A 540 -35.36 4.90 20.63
N ASN A 541 -35.05 6.09 21.16
CA ASN A 541 -34.08 6.28 22.25
C ASN A 541 -32.66 5.75 21.93
N ARG A 542 -32.28 5.80 20.65
CA ARG A 542 -30.93 5.51 20.15
C ARG A 542 -30.45 6.69 19.32
N ILE A 543 -29.18 7.04 19.49
CA ILE A 543 -28.54 8.01 18.59
C ILE A 543 -28.15 7.30 17.28
N MET A 544 -28.66 7.86 16.19
CA MET A 544 -28.42 7.46 14.82
C MET A 544 -27.42 8.42 14.21
N VAL A 545 -26.38 7.89 13.57
CA VAL A 545 -25.31 8.70 12.96
C VAL A 545 -24.99 8.21 11.54
N PRO A 546 -24.46 9.08 10.66
CA PRO A 546 -23.91 8.64 9.39
C PRO A 546 -22.73 7.69 9.62
N LEU A 547 -22.88 6.42 9.25
CA LEU A 547 -21.87 5.39 9.50
C LEU A 547 -20.50 5.79 8.94
N ARG A 548 -20.49 6.22 7.67
CA ARG A 548 -19.25 6.56 6.95
C ARG A 548 -18.43 7.61 7.68
N PHE A 549 -19.07 8.68 8.17
CA PHE A 549 -18.40 9.76 8.87
C PHE A 549 -17.61 9.26 10.09
N VAL A 550 -18.28 8.48 10.96
CA VAL A 550 -17.64 7.99 12.19
C VAL A 550 -16.59 6.94 11.88
N SER A 551 -16.83 6.05 10.92
CA SER A 551 -15.84 5.05 10.50
C SER A 551 -14.58 5.68 9.88
N GLU A 552 -14.73 6.62 8.95
CA GLU A 552 -13.59 7.29 8.30
C GLU A 552 -12.82 8.17 9.28
N ALA A 553 -13.50 8.81 10.25
CA ALA A 553 -12.85 9.53 11.34
C ALA A 553 -12.00 8.61 12.25
N LEU A 554 -12.26 7.30 12.23
CA LEU A 554 -11.47 6.27 12.92
C LEU A 554 -10.46 5.57 12.00
N ASN A 555 -10.21 6.12 10.79
CA ASN A 555 -9.34 5.56 9.76
C ASN A 555 -9.76 4.14 9.31
N LYS A 556 -11.07 3.89 9.24
CA LYS A 556 -11.63 2.60 8.83
C LYS A 556 -12.15 2.65 7.40
N THR A 557 -11.97 1.54 6.69
CA THR A 557 -12.41 1.46 5.29
C THR A 557 -13.89 1.10 5.25
N VAL A 558 -14.67 1.88 4.50
CA VAL A 558 -16.12 1.68 4.34
C VAL A 558 -16.47 1.44 2.88
N THR A 559 -17.00 0.26 2.59
CA THR A 559 -17.48 -0.09 1.25
C THR A 559 -18.97 -0.45 1.26
N TRP A 560 -19.64 -0.26 0.11
CA TRP A 560 -21.02 -0.64 -0.09
C TRP A 560 -21.09 -1.86 -1.00
N ASP A 561 -21.64 -2.95 -0.48
CA ASP A 561 -22.03 -4.10 -1.29
C ASP A 561 -23.48 -3.94 -1.72
N ASP A 562 -23.68 -3.54 -2.98
CA ASP A 562 -25.01 -3.30 -3.52
C ASP A 562 -25.83 -4.59 -3.67
N THR A 563 -25.18 -5.71 -3.98
CA THR A 563 -25.83 -7.02 -4.13
C THR A 563 -26.43 -7.45 -2.80
N ASN A 564 -25.68 -7.24 -1.71
CA ASN A 564 -26.14 -7.61 -0.39
C ASN A 564 -26.85 -6.50 0.38
N LYS A 565 -26.92 -5.27 -0.17
CA LYS A 565 -27.40 -4.07 0.53
C LYS A 565 -26.74 -3.93 1.90
N THR A 566 -25.43 -4.07 1.92
CA THR A 566 -24.63 -4.15 3.16
C THR A 566 -23.49 -3.16 3.13
N VAL A 567 -23.32 -2.40 4.21
CA VAL A 567 -22.13 -1.61 4.46
C VAL A 567 -21.07 -2.51 5.09
N LEU A 568 -19.88 -2.60 4.50
CA LEU A 568 -18.76 -3.37 5.03
C LEU A 568 -17.74 -2.42 5.69
N ILE A 569 -17.27 -2.79 6.88
CA ILE A 569 -16.29 -2.03 7.67
C ILE A 569 -15.10 -2.93 8.03
N TYR A 570 -13.89 -2.43 7.73
CA TYR A 570 -12.60 -3.09 7.98
C TYR A 570 -11.62 -2.16 8.71
#